data_AF-A0A1F6ZN08-F1
#
_entry.id   AF-A0A1F6ZN08-F1
#
_cell.length_a   1.000
_cell.length_b   1.000
_cell.length_c   1.000
_cell.angle_alpha   90.00
_cell.angle_beta   90.00
_cell.angle_gamma   90.00
#
_symmetry.space_group_name_H-M   'P 1'
#
loop_
_entity.id
_entity.type
_entity.pdbx_description
1 polymer ?
#
loop_
_entity_poly.entity_id
_entity_poly.type
_entity_poly.pdbx_seq_one_letter_code
_entity_poly.pdbx_strand_id
1 'polypeptide(L)'
;MGIIAGVVFENWRASKIDYLYRQSEVVLLDLQAQGQLSSLPLFDCNTSIQETLSFANRIFEEAETLSRYEGAETFTEEIKLEHKKYDILRALLWANSVQIKKKCKADFHTVVYIYEYTKPSIDTKTKQGVFSRILSELKEEKGDEIVLIPMAGDNNLSSVILMMGIYNVSESELPVILIDEKTKITELKTVEEIVKLIK
;
A
#
# COMPACT_ATOMS: atom_id res chain seq x y z
N MET A 1 -4.44 16.51 36.56
CA MET A 1 -3.33 16.79 35.62
C MET A 1 -3.13 15.67 34.61
N GLY A 2 -3.04 14.39 35.01
CA GLY A 2 -2.83 13.28 34.06
C GLY A 2 -3.96 13.03 33.03
N ILE A 3 -5.23 13.18 33.43
CA ILE A 3 -6.38 12.94 32.52
C ILE A 3 -6.47 14.01 31.42
N ILE A 4 -6.20 15.28 31.74
CA ILE A 4 -6.24 16.38 30.76
C ILE A 4 -5.09 16.25 29.76
N ALA A 5 -3.89 15.87 30.23
CA ALA A 5 -2.76 15.58 29.35
C ALA A 5 -3.03 14.38 28.44
N GLY A 6 -3.70 13.34 28.95
CA GLY A 6 -4.17 12.19 28.15
C GLY A 6 -5.14 12.59 27.05
N VAL A 7 -6.20 13.34 27.38
CA VAL A 7 -7.20 13.82 26.41
C VAL A 7 -6.57 14.72 25.34
N VAL A 8 -5.62 15.60 25.72
CA VAL A 8 -4.91 16.45 24.75
C VAL A 8 -4.04 15.62 23.81
N PHE A 9 -3.37 14.59 24.33
CA PHE A 9 -2.50 13.73 23.53
C PHE A 9 -3.29 12.81 22.59
N GLU A 10 -4.41 12.25 23.05
CA GLU A 10 -5.35 11.49 22.22
C GLU A 10 -5.98 12.37 21.14
N ASN A 11 -6.42 13.59 21.47
CA ASN A 11 -6.94 14.54 20.48
C ASN A 11 -5.91 14.91 19.41
N TRP A 12 -4.63 15.06 19.78
CA TRP A 12 -3.58 15.35 18.81
C TRP A 12 -3.32 14.19 17.85
N ARG A 13 -3.33 12.95 18.37
CA ARG A 13 -3.22 11.74 17.55
C ARG A 13 -4.41 11.59 16.60
N ALA A 14 -5.63 11.68 17.12
CA ALA A 14 -6.85 11.60 16.33
C ALA A 14 -6.88 12.68 15.23
N SER A 15 -6.48 13.92 15.54
CA SER A 15 -6.37 15.00 14.56
C SER A 15 -5.30 14.75 13.50
N LYS A 16 -4.17 14.12 13.85
CA LYS A 16 -3.11 13.79 12.90
C LYS A 16 -3.55 12.69 11.94
N ILE A 17 -4.26 11.68 12.47
CA ILE A 17 -4.84 10.58 11.69
C ILE A 17 -5.91 11.12 10.72
N ASP A 18 -6.85 11.94 11.20
CA ASP A 18 -7.88 12.61 10.35
C ASP A 18 -7.24 13.45 9.23
N TYR A 19 -6.15 14.16 9.53
CA TYR A 19 -5.42 14.93 8.53
C TYR A 19 -4.82 14.06 7.42
N LEU A 20 -4.17 12.94 7.78
CA LEU A 20 -3.61 12.00 6.80
C LEU A 20 -4.72 11.42 5.89
N TYR A 21 -5.88 11.10 6.46
CA TYR A 21 -7.04 10.61 5.71
C TYR A 21 -7.59 11.65 4.71
N ARG A 22 -7.78 12.90 5.12
CA ARG A 22 -8.23 13.96 4.21
C ARG A 22 -7.24 14.23 3.08
N GLN A 23 -5.94 14.16 3.37
CA GLN A 23 -4.91 14.29 2.36
C GLN A 23 -5.02 13.16 1.33
N SER A 24 -5.27 11.93 1.77
CA SER A 24 -5.50 10.78 0.91
C SER A 24 -6.70 10.92 -0.04
N GLU A 25 -7.77 11.62 0.37
CA GLU A 25 -8.92 11.87 -0.51
C GLU A 25 -8.60 12.79 -1.69
N VAL A 26 -7.84 13.86 -1.46
CA VAL A 26 -7.38 14.76 -2.54
C VAL A 26 -6.56 13.98 -3.57
N VAL A 27 -5.74 13.08 -3.06
CA VAL A 27 -4.80 12.28 -3.82
C VAL A 27 -5.51 11.18 -4.61
N LEU A 28 -6.55 10.59 -4.04
CA LEU A 28 -7.45 9.69 -4.73
C LEU A 28 -8.06 10.35 -5.97
N LEU A 29 -8.56 11.58 -5.81
CA LEU A 29 -9.15 12.35 -6.90
C LEU A 29 -8.12 12.71 -7.96
N ASP A 30 -6.89 13.06 -7.55
CA ASP A 30 -5.80 13.34 -8.47
C ASP A 30 -5.42 12.11 -9.30
N LEU A 31 -5.26 10.93 -8.70
CA LEU A 31 -5.01 9.68 -9.42
C LEU A 31 -6.10 9.35 -10.44
N GLN A 32 -7.36 9.55 -10.06
CA GLN A 32 -8.48 9.34 -10.97
C GLN A 32 -8.41 10.31 -12.15
N ALA A 33 -8.08 11.58 -11.90
CA ALA A 33 -7.87 12.57 -12.94
C ALA A 33 -6.68 12.19 -13.85
N GLN A 34 -5.54 11.81 -13.28
CA GLN A 34 -4.37 11.34 -14.04
C GLN A 34 -4.71 10.14 -14.92
N GLY A 35 -5.45 9.16 -14.39
CA GLY A 35 -5.93 8.01 -15.15
C GLY A 35 -6.80 8.41 -16.36
N GLN A 36 -7.66 9.41 -16.20
CA GLN A 36 -8.47 9.94 -17.32
C GLN A 36 -7.61 10.70 -18.34
N LEU A 37 -6.68 11.54 -17.86
CA LEU A 37 -5.73 12.28 -18.68
C LEU A 37 -4.75 11.35 -19.42
N SER A 38 -4.52 10.15 -18.91
CA SER A 38 -3.70 9.12 -19.56
C SER A 38 -4.24 8.68 -20.91
N SER A 39 -5.49 8.99 -21.27
CA SER A 39 -6.01 8.71 -22.61
C SER A 39 -5.67 9.80 -23.64
N LEU A 40 -5.13 10.95 -23.22
CA LEU A 40 -4.89 12.09 -24.09
C LEU A 40 -3.62 11.96 -24.95
N PRO A 41 -3.59 12.56 -26.15
CA PRO A 41 -2.44 12.48 -27.06
C PRO A 41 -1.13 13.07 -26.53
N LEU A 42 -1.20 14.05 -25.62
CA LEU A 42 -0.06 14.79 -25.06
C LEU A 42 0.37 14.29 -23.67
N PHE A 43 0.22 12.99 -23.43
CA PHE A 43 0.57 12.41 -22.13
C PHE A 43 2.08 12.41 -21.89
N ASP A 44 2.54 13.13 -20.87
CA ASP A 44 3.95 13.18 -20.47
C ASP A 44 4.31 11.99 -19.57
N CYS A 45 4.95 10.99 -20.17
CA CYS A 45 5.39 9.81 -19.46
C CYS A 45 6.41 10.08 -18.36
N ASN A 46 7.32 11.05 -18.54
CA ASN A 46 8.35 11.31 -17.54
C ASN A 46 7.74 11.88 -16.28
N THR A 47 6.85 12.87 -16.43
CA THR A 47 6.10 13.44 -15.31
C THR A 47 5.25 12.37 -14.64
N SER A 48 4.50 11.55 -15.39
CA SER A 48 3.65 10.54 -14.78
C SER A 48 4.41 9.42 -14.05
N ILE A 49 5.60 9.03 -14.52
CA ILE A 49 6.46 8.09 -13.80
C ILE A 49 6.94 8.72 -12.49
N GLN A 50 7.46 9.95 -12.54
CA GLN A 50 7.93 10.68 -11.36
C GLN A 50 6.82 10.86 -10.31
N GLU A 51 5.63 11.29 -10.74
CA GLU A 51 4.47 11.44 -9.86
C GLU A 51 4.02 10.10 -9.26
N THR A 52 4.05 9.01 -10.04
CA THR A 52 3.72 7.67 -9.53
C THR A 52 4.69 7.23 -8.44
N LEU A 53 6.00 7.43 -8.65
CA LEU A 53 7.04 7.08 -7.67
C LEU A 53 6.94 7.94 -6.40
N SER A 54 6.85 9.26 -6.56
CA SER A 54 6.64 10.22 -5.48
C SER A 54 5.41 9.86 -4.65
N PHE A 55 4.32 9.52 -5.34
CA PHE A 55 3.08 9.16 -4.69
C PHE A 55 3.17 7.81 -3.95
N ALA A 56 3.80 6.80 -4.55
CA ALA A 56 4.05 5.52 -3.89
C ALA A 56 4.88 5.68 -2.61
N ASN A 57 5.93 6.51 -2.65
CA ASN A 57 6.76 6.81 -1.48
C ASN A 57 5.93 7.45 -0.37
N ARG A 58 5.11 8.44 -0.70
CA ARG A 58 4.23 9.07 0.28
C ARG A 58 3.26 8.06 0.90
N ILE A 59 2.62 7.21 0.10
CA ILE A 59 1.70 6.17 0.61
C ILE A 59 2.40 5.21 1.55
N PHE A 60 3.65 4.83 1.23
CA PHE A 60 4.44 3.97 2.09
C PHE A 60 4.74 4.64 3.44
N GLU A 61 5.23 5.88 3.44
CA GLU A 61 5.52 6.63 4.66
C GLU A 61 4.28 6.87 5.53
N GLU A 62 3.15 7.20 4.90
CA GLU A 62 1.86 7.35 5.57
C GLU A 62 1.38 6.03 6.16
N ALA A 63 1.56 4.91 5.45
CA ALA A 63 1.23 3.57 5.92
C ALA A 63 2.06 3.16 7.16
N GLU A 64 3.36 3.42 7.13
CA GLU A 64 4.23 3.17 8.29
C GLU A 64 3.82 4.03 9.49
N THR A 65 3.44 5.28 9.24
CA THR A 65 2.97 6.19 10.28
C THR A 65 1.66 5.69 10.89
N LEU A 66 0.70 5.29 10.05
CA LEU A 66 -0.60 4.77 10.49
C LEU A 66 -0.44 3.48 11.28
N SER A 67 0.39 2.54 10.82
CA SER A 67 0.64 1.27 11.50
C SER A 67 1.16 1.46 12.94
N ARG A 68 2.00 2.48 13.18
CA ARG A 68 2.48 2.83 14.52
C ARG A 68 1.36 3.35 15.43
N TYR A 69 0.36 4.02 14.87
CA TYR A 69 -0.79 4.51 15.64
C TYR A 69 -1.81 3.41 15.92
N GLU A 70 -2.11 2.55 14.94
CA GLU A 70 -3.04 1.42 15.10
C GLU A 70 -2.55 0.41 16.14
N GLY A 71 -1.23 0.15 16.20
CA GLY A 71 -0.65 -0.76 17.19
C GLY A 71 -0.80 -0.32 18.65
N ALA A 72 -1.20 0.93 18.89
CA ALA A 72 -1.37 1.51 20.23
C ALA A 72 -2.84 1.62 20.68
N GLU A 73 -3.82 1.32 19.83
CA GLU A 73 -5.25 1.51 20.10
C GLU A 73 -6.06 0.21 20.00
N THR A 74 -7.24 0.21 20.63
CA THR A 74 -8.23 -0.85 20.42
C THR A 74 -9.08 -0.42 19.22
N PHE A 75 -8.98 -1.12 18.08
CA PHE A 75 -9.59 -0.73 16.80
C PHE A 75 -11.03 -0.20 16.93
N THR A 76 -11.23 1.11 16.77
CA THR A 76 -12.57 1.69 16.62
C THR A 76 -13.09 1.46 15.20
N GLU A 77 -14.40 1.57 15.00
CA GLU A 77 -15.00 1.40 13.66
C GLU A 77 -14.57 2.51 12.69
N GLU A 78 -14.29 3.72 13.20
CA GLU A 78 -13.75 4.82 12.39
C GLU A 78 -12.38 4.47 11.80
N ILE A 79 -11.46 3.93 12.60
CA ILE A 79 -10.11 3.55 12.14
C ILE A 79 -10.20 2.46 11.07
N LYS A 80 -11.11 1.50 11.23
CA LYS A 80 -11.34 0.46 10.21
C LYS A 80 -11.88 1.05 8.90
N LEU A 81 -12.82 1.99 8.96
CA LEU A 81 -13.36 2.64 7.77
C LEU A 81 -12.26 3.38 7.02
N GLU A 82 -11.40 4.06 7.76
CA GLU A 82 -10.33 4.85 7.17
C GLU A 82 -9.18 3.98 6.62
N HIS A 83 -8.81 2.88 7.29
CA HIS A 83 -7.92 1.87 6.73
C HIS A 83 -8.44 1.34 5.38
N LYS A 84 -9.77 1.11 5.29
CA LYS A 84 -10.41 0.71 4.02
C LYS A 84 -10.26 1.77 2.93
N LYS A 85 -10.41 3.06 3.25
CA LYS A 85 -10.18 4.13 2.26
C LYS A 85 -8.75 4.10 1.74
N TYR A 86 -7.77 3.89 2.62
CA TYR A 86 -6.38 3.73 2.21
C TYR A 86 -6.16 2.50 1.32
N ASP A 87 -6.76 1.36 1.62
CA ASP A 87 -6.66 0.17 0.76
C ASP A 87 -7.26 0.41 -0.63
N ILE A 88 -8.34 1.20 -0.75
CA ILE A 88 -8.87 1.64 -2.06
C ILE A 88 -7.84 2.49 -2.79
N LEU A 89 -7.19 3.42 -2.09
CA LEU A 89 -6.16 4.28 -2.66
C LEU A 89 -4.94 3.48 -3.15
N ARG A 90 -4.50 2.48 -2.37
CA ARG A 90 -3.44 1.53 -2.74
C ARG A 90 -3.81 0.67 -3.95
N ALA A 91 -5.05 0.21 -4.04
CA ALA A 91 -5.54 -0.51 -5.21
C ALA A 91 -5.54 0.37 -6.47
N LEU A 92 -5.88 1.65 -6.35
CA LEU A 92 -5.81 2.62 -7.44
C LEU A 92 -4.36 2.94 -7.84
N LEU A 93 -3.46 3.13 -6.87
CA LEU A 93 -2.02 3.25 -7.12
C LEU A 93 -1.51 2.04 -7.92
N TRP A 94 -1.91 0.83 -7.53
CA TRP A 94 -1.51 -0.39 -8.22
C TRP A 94 -2.03 -0.41 -9.66
N ALA A 95 -3.33 -0.14 -9.87
CA ALA A 95 -3.92 -0.07 -11.19
C ALA A 95 -3.23 0.97 -12.09
N ASN A 96 -2.96 2.17 -11.55
CA ASN A 96 -2.26 3.23 -12.26
C ASN A 96 -0.82 2.82 -12.60
N SER A 97 -0.09 2.23 -11.65
CA SER A 97 1.29 1.76 -11.85
C SER A 97 1.38 0.76 -13.01
N VAL A 98 0.43 -0.17 -13.11
CA VAL A 98 0.35 -1.12 -14.24
C VAL A 98 0.09 -0.40 -15.56
N GLN A 99 -0.81 0.59 -15.57
CA GLN A 99 -1.10 1.38 -16.77
C GLN A 99 0.12 2.18 -17.22
N ILE A 100 0.81 2.85 -16.30
CA ILE A 100 2.04 3.62 -16.57
C ILE A 100 3.15 2.70 -17.09
N LYS A 101 3.41 1.56 -16.45
CA LYS A 101 4.40 0.58 -16.94
C LYS A 101 4.08 0.15 -18.37
N LYS A 102 2.83 -0.17 -18.67
CA LYS A 102 2.41 -0.60 -20.02
C LYS A 102 2.53 0.51 -21.06
N LYS A 103 2.09 1.72 -20.73
CA LYS A 103 2.02 2.83 -21.68
C LYS A 103 3.38 3.50 -21.91
N CYS A 104 4.10 3.74 -20.82
CA CYS A 104 5.35 4.49 -20.83
C CYS A 104 6.60 3.62 -20.90
N LYS A 105 6.45 2.29 -20.81
CA LYS A 105 7.58 1.35 -20.71
C LYS A 105 8.50 1.70 -19.55
N ALA A 106 7.89 2.11 -18.44
CA ALA A 106 8.61 2.45 -17.22
C ALA A 106 9.40 1.23 -16.71
N ASP A 107 10.56 1.50 -16.13
CA ASP A 107 11.54 0.51 -15.67
C ASP A 107 11.45 0.22 -14.16
N PHE A 108 10.58 0.89 -13.41
CA PHE A 108 10.33 0.56 -12.02
C PHE A 108 9.56 -0.76 -11.88
N HIS A 109 9.82 -1.45 -10.76
CA HIS A 109 9.13 -2.68 -10.40
C HIS A 109 7.97 -2.42 -9.45
N THR A 110 6.90 -3.20 -9.59
CA THR A 110 5.78 -3.16 -8.65
C THR A 110 5.91 -4.31 -7.66
N VAL A 111 5.88 -3.98 -6.36
CA VAL A 111 5.91 -4.96 -5.27
C VAL A 111 4.65 -4.77 -4.45
N VAL A 112 3.68 -5.66 -4.62
CA VAL A 112 2.38 -5.55 -3.95
C VAL A 112 2.31 -6.58 -2.84
N TYR A 113 2.18 -6.10 -1.61
CA TYR A 113 2.09 -6.95 -0.43
C TYR A 113 0.64 -7.01 0.05
N ILE A 114 0.02 -8.17 -0.11
CA ILE A 114 -1.39 -8.39 0.23
C ILE A 114 -1.44 -9.24 1.49
N TYR A 115 -2.01 -8.68 2.56
CA TYR A 115 -2.02 -9.30 3.89
C TYR A 115 -3.44 -9.55 4.42
N GLU A 116 -3.54 -10.42 5.42
CA GLU A 116 -4.76 -10.68 6.19
C GLU A 116 -4.85 -9.70 7.37
N TYR A 117 -5.91 -8.89 7.41
CA TYR A 117 -6.13 -7.83 8.38
C TYR A 117 -7.24 -8.16 9.38
N THR A 118 -8.34 -8.75 8.93
CA THR A 118 -9.58 -8.85 9.71
C THR A 118 -9.43 -9.81 10.89
N LYS A 119 -8.91 -11.02 10.67
CA LYS A 119 -8.73 -12.05 11.71
C LYS A 119 -7.50 -12.95 11.51
N PRO A 120 -6.29 -12.39 11.33
CA PRO A 120 -5.11 -13.21 11.11
C PRO A 120 -4.77 -14.09 12.32
N SER A 121 -4.45 -15.35 12.02
CA SER A 121 -3.93 -16.31 13.02
C SER A 121 -2.61 -15.83 13.63
N ILE A 122 -2.16 -16.44 14.74
CA ILE A 122 -0.85 -16.08 15.36
C ILE A 122 0.30 -16.31 14.38
N ASP A 123 0.26 -17.44 13.66
CA ASP A 123 1.27 -17.78 12.66
C ASP A 123 1.21 -16.78 11.49
N THR A 124 0.01 -16.42 11.03
CA THR A 124 -0.19 -15.39 10.00
C THR A 124 0.39 -14.05 10.44
N LYS A 125 0.08 -13.58 11.66
CA LYS A 125 0.61 -12.31 12.21
C LYS A 125 2.14 -12.31 12.26
N THR A 126 2.73 -13.42 12.69
CA THR A 126 4.18 -13.57 12.77
C THR A 126 4.81 -13.47 11.38
N LYS A 127 4.26 -14.21 10.41
CA LYS A 127 4.69 -14.17 9.02
C LYS A 127 4.55 -12.79 8.40
N GLN A 128 3.43 -12.11 8.65
CA GLN A 128 3.20 -10.74 8.19
C GLN A 128 4.19 -9.75 8.78
N GLY A 129 4.57 -9.91 10.06
CA GLY A 129 5.61 -9.10 10.69
C GLY A 129 6.97 -9.29 10.02
N VAL A 130 7.33 -10.53 9.68
CA VAL A 130 8.57 -10.83 8.95
C VAL A 130 8.56 -10.22 7.55
N PHE A 131 7.47 -10.41 6.79
CA PHE A 131 7.32 -9.80 5.47
C PHE A 131 7.36 -8.27 5.52
N SER A 132 6.67 -7.65 6.47
CA SER A 132 6.70 -6.19 6.65
C SER A 132 8.14 -5.70 6.83
N ARG A 133 8.93 -6.36 7.68
CA ARG A 133 10.34 -6.00 7.89
C ARG A 133 11.19 -6.15 6.62
N ILE A 134 11.07 -7.29 5.94
CA ILE A 134 11.79 -7.55 4.68
C ILE A 134 11.44 -6.49 3.62
N LEU A 135 10.17 -6.10 3.52
CA LEU A 135 9.71 -5.13 2.54
C LEU A 135 10.15 -3.71 2.87
N SER A 136 10.20 -3.33 4.15
CA SER A 136 10.82 -2.07 4.57
C SER A 136 12.31 -2.06 4.23
N GLU A 137 13.07 -3.12 4.55
CA GLU A 137 14.48 -3.25 4.18
C GLU A 137 14.67 -3.18 2.65
N LEU A 138 13.81 -3.84 1.88
CA LEU A 138 13.83 -3.79 0.41
C LEU A 138 13.57 -2.37 -0.11
N LYS A 139 12.63 -1.63 0.49
CA LYS A 139 12.33 -0.24 0.11
C LYS A 139 13.50 0.69 0.42
N GLU A 140 14.17 0.48 1.54
CA GLU A 140 15.40 1.19 1.88
C GLU A 140 16.54 0.91 0.89
N GLU A 141 16.72 -0.35 0.47
CA GLU A 141 17.78 -0.73 -0.48
C GLU A 141 17.51 -0.24 -1.90
N LYS A 142 16.26 -0.34 -2.38
CA LYS A 142 15.90 -0.09 -3.77
C LYS A 142 15.33 1.30 -4.06
N GLY A 143 14.88 2.03 -3.04
CA GLY A 143 14.34 3.38 -3.20
C GLY A 143 13.28 3.45 -4.32
N ASP A 144 13.51 4.31 -5.29
CA ASP A 144 12.60 4.59 -6.41
C ASP A 144 12.64 3.55 -7.54
N GLU A 145 13.51 2.53 -7.46
CA GLU A 145 13.45 1.38 -8.38
C GLU A 145 12.18 0.55 -8.16
N ILE A 146 11.54 0.68 -6.99
CA ILE A 146 10.33 -0.06 -6.65
C ILE A 146 9.17 0.82 -6.18
N VAL A 147 7.98 0.43 -6.60
CA VAL A 147 6.69 0.87 -6.08
C VAL A 147 6.18 -0.20 -5.13
N LEU A 148 6.36 0.02 -3.82
CA LEU A 148 5.90 -0.87 -2.76
C LEU A 148 4.47 -0.50 -2.33
N ILE A 149 3.55 -1.45 -2.44
CA ILE A 149 2.12 -1.24 -2.15
C ILE A 149 1.62 -2.29 -1.15
N PRO A 150 1.68 -2.01 0.16
CA PRO A 150 1.05 -2.87 1.16
C PRO A 150 -0.46 -2.61 1.22
N MET A 151 -1.31 -3.65 1.18
CA MET A 151 -2.76 -3.50 1.33
C MET A 151 -3.43 -4.75 1.93
N ALA A 152 -4.54 -4.56 2.64
CA ALA A 152 -5.30 -5.69 3.16
C ALA A 152 -6.13 -6.37 2.04
N GLY A 153 -6.01 -7.69 1.93
CA GLY A 153 -6.74 -8.49 0.94
C GLY A 153 -8.14 -8.91 1.37
N ASP A 154 -8.40 -8.96 2.67
CA ASP A 154 -9.61 -9.54 3.28
C ASP A 154 -10.57 -8.47 3.84
N ASN A 155 -10.44 -7.22 3.41
CA ASN A 155 -11.24 -6.09 3.89
C ASN A 155 -12.60 -5.89 3.17
N ASN A 156 -13.01 -6.87 2.34
CA ASN A 156 -14.25 -6.86 1.54
C ASN A 156 -14.41 -5.62 0.64
N LEU A 157 -13.30 -5.20 0.01
CA LEU A 157 -13.28 -4.08 -0.94
C LEU A 157 -13.32 -4.61 -2.36
N SER A 158 -14.36 -4.24 -3.12
CA SER A 158 -14.55 -4.75 -4.49
C SER A 158 -13.36 -4.43 -5.41
N SER A 159 -12.72 -3.27 -5.25
CA SER A 159 -11.50 -2.90 -6.01
C SER A 159 -10.34 -3.86 -5.74
N VAL A 160 -10.10 -4.19 -4.47
CA VAL A 160 -9.04 -5.11 -4.07
C VAL A 160 -9.36 -6.53 -4.55
N ILE A 161 -10.59 -7.00 -4.35
CA ILE A 161 -11.05 -8.33 -4.80
C ILE A 161 -10.88 -8.48 -6.32
N LEU A 162 -11.26 -7.46 -7.10
CA LEU A 162 -11.07 -7.47 -8.55
C LEU A 162 -9.60 -7.53 -8.94
N MET A 163 -8.75 -6.72 -8.31
CA MET A 163 -7.31 -6.71 -8.59
C MET A 163 -6.67 -8.05 -8.24
N MET A 164 -6.98 -8.62 -7.07
CA MET A 164 -6.56 -9.97 -6.69
C MET A 164 -7.00 -11.01 -7.71
N GLY A 165 -8.26 -10.96 -8.15
CA GLY A 165 -8.81 -11.85 -9.17
C GLY A 165 -8.08 -11.77 -10.51
N ILE A 166 -7.75 -10.57 -11.00
CA ILE A 166 -7.01 -10.36 -12.26
C ILE A 166 -5.65 -11.06 -12.23
N TYR A 167 -4.97 -11.06 -11.08
CA TYR A 167 -3.64 -11.65 -10.89
C TYR A 167 -3.69 -13.00 -10.18
N ASN A 168 -4.86 -13.65 -10.17
CA ASN A 168 -5.12 -14.97 -9.61
C ASN A 168 -4.73 -15.13 -8.13
N VAL A 169 -4.69 -14.05 -7.35
CA VAL A 169 -4.43 -14.12 -5.90
C VAL A 169 -5.73 -14.47 -5.18
N SER A 170 -5.69 -15.54 -4.38
CA SER A 170 -6.80 -15.98 -3.54
C SER A 170 -6.62 -15.56 -2.08
N GLU A 171 -7.71 -15.43 -1.32
CA GLU A 171 -7.65 -15.13 0.11
C GLU A 171 -6.89 -16.22 0.91
N SER A 172 -6.93 -17.47 0.47
CA SER A 172 -6.20 -18.57 1.14
C SER A 172 -4.68 -18.53 0.94
N GLU A 173 -4.18 -17.72 0.00
CA GLU A 173 -2.75 -17.50 -0.21
C GLU A 173 -2.19 -16.38 0.67
N LEU A 174 -3.03 -15.64 1.41
CA LEU A 174 -2.58 -14.53 2.23
C LEU A 174 -1.77 -15.03 3.45
N PRO A 175 -0.70 -14.32 3.84
CA PRO A 175 -0.12 -13.15 3.19
C PRO A 175 0.73 -13.52 1.96
N VAL A 176 0.73 -12.66 0.93
CA VAL A 176 1.45 -12.87 -0.32
C VAL A 176 2.11 -11.57 -0.80
N ILE A 177 3.32 -11.70 -1.37
CA ILE A 177 3.98 -10.63 -2.10
C ILE A 177 3.88 -10.95 -3.60
N LEU A 178 3.41 -10.01 -4.40
CA LEU A 178 3.30 -10.10 -5.85
C LEU A 178 4.26 -9.10 -6.49
N ILE A 179 5.25 -9.62 -7.23
CA ILE A 179 6.24 -8.82 -7.95
C ILE A 179 5.88 -8.77 -9.43
N ASP A 180 5.83 -7.56 -9.98
CA ASP A 180 5.55 -7.27 -11.40
C ASP A 180 4.33 -8.01 -11.94
N GLU A 181 3.29 -8.10 -11.11
CA GLU A 181 2.01 -8.74 -11.48
C GLU A 181 2.13 -10.22 -11.89
N LYS A 182 3.27 -10.87 -11.60
CA LYS A 182 3.61 -12.20 -12.11
C LYS A 182 4.11 -13.14 -11.04
N THR A 183 5.10 -12.72 -10.25
CA THR A 183 5.80 -13.60 -9.32
C THR A 183 5.16 -13.50 -7.95
N LYS A 184 4.50 -14.58 -7.53
CA LYS A 184 3.94 -14.68 -6.17
C LYS A 184 4.97 -15.27 -5.21
N ILE A 185 5.06 -14.69 -4.03
CA ILE A 185 5.87 -15.17 -2.92
C ILE A 185 4.94 -15.33 -1.73
N THR A 186 4.62 -16.58 -1.43
CA THR A 186 3.86 -16.96 -0.23
C THR A 186 4.79 -17.45 0.87
N GLU A 187 5.99 -17.94 0.55
CA GLU A 187 6.95 -18.42 1.53
C GLU A 187 7.90 -17.33 2.01
N LEU A 188 8.43 -17.48 3.23
CA LEU A 188 9.44 -16.57 3.75
C LEU A 188 10.71 -16.65 2.89
N LYS A 189 11.19 -15.47 2.48
CA LYS A 189 12.41 -15.28 1.69
C LYS A 189 13.25 -14.17 2.32
N THR A 190 14.56 -14.17 2.12
CA THR A 190 15.40 -13.04 2.53
C THR A 190 15.28 -11.88 1.54
N VAL A 191 15.73 -10.68 1.94
CA VAL A 191 15.76 -9.50 1.05
C VAL A 191 16.57 -9.81 -0.21
N GLU A 192 17.73 -10.47 -0.08
CA GLU A 192 18.59 -10.80 -1.22
C GLU A 192 17.93 -11.78 -2.20
N GLU A 193 17.08 -12.68 -1.72
CA GLU A 193 16.29 -13.55 -2.58
C GLU A 193 15.23 -12.77 -3.37
N ILE A 194 14.59 -11.78 -2.73
CA ILE A 194 13.59 -10.93 -3.38
C ILE A 194 14.26 -10.01 -4.40
N VAL A 195 15.41 -9.40 -4.07
CA VAL A 195 16.18 -8.55 -4.98
C VAL A 195 16.55 -9.30 -6.26
N LYS A 196 16.87 -10.59 -6.21
CA LYS A 196 17.17 -11.39 -7.42
C LYS A 196 15.98 -11.56 -8.36
N LEU A 197 14.75 -11.37 -7.88
CA LEU A 197 13.52 -11.46 -8.65
C LEU A 197 13.15 -10.13 -9.31
N ILE A 198 13.75 -9.04 -8.84
CA ILE A 198 13.63 -7.67 -9.36
C ILE A 198 14.82 -7.45 -10.29
N LYS A 199 14.59 -7.54 -11.60
CA LYS A 199 15.64 -7.57 -12.64
C LYS A 199 15.68 -6.32 -13.50
#